data_AF-A0A6M3XSQ2-F1
#
_entry.id   AF-A0A6M3XSQ2-F1
#
_cell.length_a   1.000
_cell.length_b   1.000
_cell.length_c   1.000
_cell.angle_alpha   90.00
_cell.angle_beta   90.00
_cell.angle_gamma   90.00
#
_symmetry.space_group_name_H-M   'P 1'
#
loop_
_entity.id
_entity.type
_entity.pdbx_description
1 polymer ?
#
loop_
_entity_poly.entity_id
_entity_poly.type
_entity_poly.pdbx_seq_one_letter_code
_entity_poly.pdbx_strand_id
1 'polypeptide(L)'
;MVLSNWIGLTPGLPLRLHFTDYYLMQREIMDKDLGRPKKIWSHVFYVNEADGQPVSRTFSIMSQKLWAHLEPFADNNEYRGYDFIITQMGDGFYKDFNVQAIKRP
;
A
#
# COMPACT_ATOMS: atom_id res chain seq x y z
N MET A 1 -4.96 -16.31 16.27
CA MET A 1 -4.63 -15.47 15.09
C MET A 1 -4.25 -14.09 15.59
N VAL A 2 -3.06 -13.59 15.23
CA VAL A 2 -2.64 -12.24 15.63
C VAL A 2 -3.48 -11.24 14.84
N LEU A 3 -4.26 -10.39 15.54
CA LEU A 3 -4.93 -9.22 14.96
C LEU A 3 -3.86 -8.27 14.41
N SER A 4 -3.48 -8.49 13.15
CA SER A 4 -2.58 -7.59 12.44
C SER A 4 -3.42 -6.43 11.92
N ASN A 5 -3.15 -5.23 12.42
CA ASN A 5 -3.86 -3.98 12.04
C ASN A 5 -3.42 -3.43 10.68
N TRP A 6 -2.73 -4.23 9.87
CA TRP A 6 -2.16 -3.85 8.59
C TRP A 6 -2.43 -4.92 7.53
N ILE A 7 -2.46 -4.49 6.26
CA ILE A 7 -2.65 -5.35 5.09
C ILE A 7 -1.31 -5.55 4.40
N GLY A 8 -0.95 -6.82 4.17
CA GLY A 8 0.22 -7.22 3.40
C GLY A 8 -0.17 -7.80 2.06
N LEU A 9 0.64 -7.53 1.04
CA LEU A 9 0.51 -8.18 -0.27
C LEU A 9 1.21 -9.53 -0.25
N THR A 10 0.58 -10.53 -0.86
CA THR A 10 1.21 -11.83 -1.13
C THR A 10 1.68 -11.85 -2.59
N PRO A 11 2.94 -12.21 -2.88
CA PRO A 11 3.44 -12.30 -4.26
C PRO A 11 2.53 -13.18 -5.13
N GLY A 12 2.18 -12.70 -6.32
CA GLY A 12 1.36 -13.40 -7.30
C GLY A 12 -0.15 -13.40 -7.03
N LEU A 13 -0.60 -12.95 -5.86
CA LEU A 13 -2.03 -12.86 -5.55
C LEU A 13 -2.53 -11.42 -5.72
N PRO A 14 -3.49 -11.16 -6.61
CA PRO A 14 -4.14 -9.86 -6.68
C PRO A 14 -4.98 -9.64 -5.41
N LEU A 15 -4.92 -8.43 -4.87
CA LEU A 15 -5.74 -7.99 -3.75
C LEU A 15 -6.46 -6.70 -4.15
N ARG A 16 -7.79 -6.69 -4.05
CA ARG A 16 -8.60 -5.48 -4.29
C ARG A 16 -8.74 -4.69 -2.99
N LEU A 17 -8.37 -3.42 -3.01
CA LEU A 17 -8.42 -2.53 -1.86
C LEU A 17 -9.20 -1.26 -2.19
N HIS A 18 -9.94 -0.76 -1.20
CA HIS A 18 -10.50 0.58 -1.23
C HIS A 18 -9.96 1.41 -0.08
N PHE A 19 -9.65 2.68 -0.37
CA PHE A 19 -9.02 3.59 0.56
C PHE A 19 -9.97 4.73 0.95
N THR A 20 -9.98 5.12 2.23
CA THR A 20 -10.79 6.27 2.68
C THR A 20 -9.95 7.42 3.20
N ASP A 21 -8.74 7.16 3.66
CA ASP A 21 -7.84 8.19 4.19
C ASP A 21 -6.39 7.93 3.82
N TYR A 22 -5.60 9.00 3.79
CA TYR A 22 -4.20 8.98 3.38
C TYR A 22 -3.37 9.94 4.23
N TYR A 23 -2.22 9.46 4.71
CA TYR A 23 -1.24 10.29 5.40
C TYR A 23 0.18 9.77 5.21
N LEU A 24 1.15 10.67 5.43
CA LEU A 24 2.56 10.34 5.48
C LEU A 24 2.97 10.01 6.92
N MET A 25 3.66 8.89 7.09
CA MET A 25 4.22 8.48 8.38
C MET A 25 5.72 8.30 8.27
N GLN A 26 6.48 8.98 9.11
CA GLN A 26 7.91 8.75 9.24
C GLN A 26 8.15 7.48 10.06
N ARG A 27 8.96 6.56 9.54
CA ARG A 27 9.34 5.32 10.22
C ARG A 27 10.84 5.22 10.31
N GLU A 28 11.32 4.69 11.43
CA GLU A 28 12.72 4.33 11.59
C GLU A 28 12.89 2.87 11.17
N ILE A 29 13.73 2.64 10.17
CA ILE A 29 14.11 1.29 9.72
C ILE A 29 15.60 1.09 9.94
N MET A 30 16.01 -0.14 10.25
CA MET A 30 17.42 -0.49 10.28
C MET A 30 17.92 -0.63 8.84
N ASP A 31 18.91 0.17 8.48
CA ASP A 31 19.62 0.01 7.22
C ASP A 31 20.44 -1.29 7.29
N LYS A 32 20.15 -2.25 6.40
CA LYS A 32 20.80 -3.57 6.42
C LYS A 32 22.26 -3.52 6.00
N ASP A 33 22.67 -2.51 5.23
CA ASP A 33 24.02 -2.40 4.70
C ASP A 33 24.94 -1.69 5.70
N LEU A 34 24.41 -0.69 6.41
CA LEU A 34 25.18 0.15 7.33
C LEU A 34 24.94 -0.16 8.81
N GLY A 35 23.92 -0.95 9.15
CA GLY A 35 23.55 -1.29 10.53
C GLY A 35 23.12 -0.07 11.35
N ARG A 36 22.69 1.02 10.69
CA ARG A 36 22.29 2.28 11.33
C ARG A 36 20.80 2.53 11.12
N PRO A 37 20.10 3.13 12.09
CA PRO A 37 18.72 3.54 11.91
C PRO A 37 18.65 4.65 10.86
N LYS A 38 17.76 4.46 9.89
CA LYS A 38 17.43 5.44 8.84
C LYS A 38 15.96 5.78 8.95
N LYS A 39 15.66 7.07 8.87
CA LYS A 39 14.28 7.56 8.80
C LYS A 39 13.81 7.53 7.35
N ILE A 40 12.71 6.83 7.10
CA ILE A 40 12.04 6.78 5.80
C ILE A 40 10.61 7.28 5.91
N TRP A 41 10.10 7.87 4.84
CA TRP A 41 8.69 8.21 4.74
C TRP A 41 7.92 7.02 4.18
N SER A 42 6.80 6.69 4.80
CA SER A 42 5.85 5.68 4.35
C SER A 42 4.53 6.37 4.03
N HIS A 43 3.99 6.07 2.86
CA HIS A 43 2.63 6.44 2.49
C HIS A 43 1.69 5.45 3.15
N VAL A 44 0.72 5.93 3.93
CA VAL A 44 -0.20 5.08 4.67
C VAL A 44 -1.63 5.41 4.25
N PHE A 45 -2.34 4.38 3.78
CA PHE A 45 -3.75 4.45 3.47
C PHE A 45 -4.56 3.71 4.54
N TYR A 46 -5.71 4.27 4.91
CA TYR A 46 -6.72 3.54 5.66
C TYR A 46 -7.59 2.75 4.68
N VAL A 47 -7.73 1.45 4.95
CA VAL A 47 -8.52 0.51 4.14
C VAL A 47 -9.79 0.17 4.88
N ASN A 48 -10.93 0.49 4.27
CA ASN A 48 -12.26 0.11 4.75
C ASN A 48 -12.81 -1.13 4.04
N GLU A 49 -12.26 -1.53 2.89
CA GLU A 49 -12.70 -2.70 2.12
C GLU A 49 -11.50 -3.43 1.49
N ALA A 50 -11.48 -4.76 1.63
CA ALA A 50 -10.51 -5.65 0.99
C ALA A 50 -11.23 -6.85 0.37
N ASP A 51 -11.06 -7.09 -0.92
CA ASP A 51 -11.76 -8.12 -1.71
C ASP A 51 -13.28 -8.13 -1.51
N GLY A 52 -13.88 -6.92 -1.44
CA GLY A 52 -15.32 -6.75 -1.22
C GLY A 52 -15.77 -6.94 0.23
N GLN A 53 -14.87 -7.27 1.15
CA GLN A 53 -15.17 -7.45 2.57
C GLN A 53 -14.83 -6.17 3.37
N PRO A 54 -15.73 -5.73 4.28
CA PRO A 54 -15.43 -4.59 5.14
C PRO A 54 -14.28 -4.94 6.09
N VAL A 55 -13.28 -4.07 6.14
CA VAL A 55 -12.11 -4.19 7.00
C VAL A 55 -11.81 -2.86 7.68
N SER A 56 -10.99 -2.87 8.73
CA SER A 56 -10.49 -1.66 9.39
C SER A 56 -9.00 -1.88 9.64
N ARG A 57 -8.19 -1.60 8.61
CA ARG A 57 -6.75 -1.87 8.62
C ARG A 57 -6.01 -0.79 7.83
N THR A 58 -4.70 -0.68 8.05
CA THR A 58 -3.85 0.23 7.29
C THR A 58 -3.08 -0.49 6.20
N PHE A 59 -2.84 0.17 5.09
CA PHE A 59 -1.96 -0.28 4.02
C PHE A 59 -0.78 0.68 3.90
N SER A 60 0.44 0.19 4.16
CA SER A 60 1.64 1.01 4.17
C SER A 60 2.50 0.72 2.95
N ILE A 61 2.86 1.78 2.21
CA ILE A 61 3.68 1.73 1.01
C ILE A 61 5.02 2.40 1.32
N MET A 62 6.08 1.61 1.25
CA MET A 62 7.47 2.07 1.34
C MET A 62 8.21 2.00 -0.01
N SER A 63 7.62 1.29 -1.00
CA SER A 63 8.20 1.18 -2.33
C SER A 63 7.83 2.39 -3.16
N GLN A 64 8.84 3.10 -3.68
CA GLN A 64 8.63 4.20 -4.62
C GLN A 64 7.92 3.75 -5.89
N LYS A 65 8.18 2.52 -6.37
CA LYS A 65 7.50 1.96 -7.56
C LYS A 65 5.99 1.86 -7.34
N LEU A 66 5.57 1.26 -6.22
CA LEU A 66 4.15 1.15 -5.89
C LEU A 66 3.52 2.52 -5.66
N TRP A 67 4.23 3.43 -4.99
CA TRP A 67 3.75 4.79 -4.79
C TRP A 67 3.49 5.52 -6.11
N ALA A 68 4.37 5.40 -7.10
CA ALA A 68 4.20 6.05 -8.40
C ALA A 68 2.88 5.70 -9.12
N HIS A 69 2.29 4.52 -8.85
CA HIS A 69 0.98 4.15 -9.38
C HIS A 69 -0.20 4.81 -8.64
N LEU A 70 -0.03 5.10 -7.35
CA LEU A 70 -1.08 5.61 -6.47
C LEU A 70 -1.00 7.12 -6.23
N GLU A 71 0.17 7.71 -6.44
CA GLU A 71 0.45 9.15 -6.32
C GLU A 71 -0.58 10.02 -7.07
N PRO A 72 -0.94 9.73 -8.34
CA PRO A 72 -1.91 10.57 -9.06
C PRO A 72 -3.29 10.62 -8.41
N PHE A 73 -3.66 9.58 -7.66
CA PHE A 73 -4.94 9.49 -6.96
C PHE A 73 -4.88 10.03 -5.54
N ALA A 74 -3.68 10.10 -4.95
CA ALA A 74 -3.46 10.66 -3.62
C ALA A 74 -3.75 12.16 -3.60
N ASP A 75 -3.30 12.86 -4.64
CA ASP A 75 -3.59 14.27 -4.84
C ASP A 75 -5.10 14.48 -4.98
N ASN A 76 -5.65 15.45 -4.25
CA ASN A 76 -7.09 15.75 -4.16
C ASN A 76 -8.00 14.66 -3.58
N ASN A 77 -7.45 13.60 -2.97
CA ASN A 77 -8.20 12.46 -2.43
C ASN A 77 -9.03 11.68 -3.45
N GLU A 78 -8.63 11.66 -4.72
CA GLU A 78 -9.34 10.92 -5.76
C GLU A 78 -9.38 9.42 -5.51
N TYR A 79 -8.42 8.86 -4.76
CA TYR A 79 -8.37 7.45 -4.36
C TYR A 79 -9.67 6.92 -3.74
N ARG A 80 -10.50 7.79 -3.14
CA ARG A 80 -11.80 7.43 -2.53
C ARG A 80 -12.85 7.04 -3.57
N GLY A 81 -12.64 7.40 -4.83
CA GLY A 81 -13.52 7.07 -5.95
C GLY A 81 -13.11 5.81 -6.71
N TYR A 82 -12.07 5.10 -6.26
CA TYR A 82 -11.50 3.97 -6.97
C TYR A 82 -11.26 2.76 -6.07
N ASP A 83 -11.45 1.58 -6.65
CA ASP A 83 -10.88 0.34 -6.14
C ASP A 83 -9.55 0.06 -6.81
N PHE A 84 -8.56 -0.35 -6.03
CA PHE A 84 -7.23 -0.69 -6.52
C PHE A 84 -7.00 -2.18 -6.43
N ILE A 85 -6.84 -2.83 -7.57
CA ILE A 85 -6.35 -4.22 -7.62
C ILE A 85 -4.83 -4.17 -7.72
N ILE A 86 -4.17 -4.63 -6.66
CA ILE A 86 -2.71 -4.61 -6.56
C ILE A 86 -2.20 -6.05 -6.60
N THR A 87 -1.31 -6.34 -7.53
CA THR A 87 -0.59 -7.61 -7.61
C THR A 87 0.90 -7.35 -7.44
N GLN A 88 1.49 -7.91 -6.39
CA GLN A 88 2.94 -7.91 -6.23
C GLN A 88 3.56 -8.98 -7.13
N MET A 89 4.54 -8.60 -7.93
CA MET A 89 5.32 -9.50 -8.78
C MET A 89 6.76 -9.57 -8.28
N GLY A 90 7.33 -10.78 -8.27
CA GLY A 90 8.68 -11.01 -7.79
C GLY A 90 8.88 -10.77 -6.28
N ASP A 91 10.14 -10.86 -5.87
CA ASP A 91 10.58 -10.62 -4.49
C ASP A 91 11.95 -9.93 -4.46
N GLY A 92 12.30 -9.34 -3.32
CA GLY A 92 13.57 -8.66 -3.10
C GLY A 92 13.80 -7.48 -4.07
N PHE A 93 14.95 -7.47 -4.74
CA PHE A 93 15.33 -6.41 -5.67
C PHE A 93 14.47 -6.38 -6.95
N TYR A 94 13.99 -7.54 -7.40
CA TYR A 94 13.14 -7.67 -8.59
C TYR A 94 11.66 -7.45 -8.28
N LYS A 95 11.37 -6.90 -7.10
CA LYS A 95 10.01 -6.57 -6.71
C LYS A 95 9.42 -5.52 -7.65
N ASP A 96 8.24 -5.86 -8.17
CA ASP A 96 7.46 -5.02 -9.05
C ASP A 96 5.97 -5.10 -8.67
N PHE A 97 5.18 -4.18 -9.21
CA PHE A 97 3.76 -4.07 -8.88
C PHE A 97 2.95 -3.82 -10.14
N ASN A 98 1.88 -4.60 -10.29
CA ASN A 98 0.82 -4.27 -11.22
C ASN A 98 -0.33 -3.66 -10.42
N VAL A 99 -0.79 -2.48 -10.82
CA VAL A 99 -1.87 -1.75 -10.15
C VAL A 99 -2.93 -1.40 -11.19
N GLN A 100 -4.16 -1.84 -10.95
CA GLN A 100 -5.32 -1.49 -11.76
C GLN A 100 -6.29 -0.68 -10.91
N ALA A 101 -6.58 0.55 -11.35
CA ALA A 101 -7.58 1.40 -10.73
C ALA A 101 -8.93 1.23 -11.42
N ILE A 102 -9.96 0.87 -10.68
CA ILE A 102 -11.33 0.69 -11.15
C ILE A 102 -12.19 1.77 -10.52
N LYS A 103 -12.76 2.65 -11.34
CA LYS A 103 -13.65 3.70 -10.84
C LYS A 103 -14.91 3.09 -10.23
N ARG A 104 -15.26 3.52 -9.02
CA ARG A 104 -16.50 3.15 -8.35
C ARG A 104 -17.70 3.81 -9.04
N PRO A 105 -18.86 3.13 -9.05
CA PRO A 105 -20.10 3.67 -9.62
C PRO A 105 -20.60 4.91 -8.88
#